data_AF-A0A3D3HVT0-F1
#
_entry.id   AF-A0A3D3HVT0-F1
#
_cell.length_a   1.000
_cell.length_b   1.000
_cell.length_c   1.000
_cell.angle_alpha   90.00
_cell.angle_beta   90.00
_cell.angle_gamma   90.00
#
_symmetry.space_group_name_H-M   'P 1'
#
loop_
_entity.id
_entity.type
_entity.pdbx_description
1 polymer ?
#
loop_
_entity_poly.entity_id
_entity_poly.type
_entity_poly.pdbx_seq_one_letter_code
_entity_poly.pdbx_strand_id
1 'polypeptide(L)'
;MRHIAELESVTVEEPVLQAIARYAKGASRDAEVVLGQLLALGEKKITRDHADLVLPRSDIASLLELARSLSQHDGKAGLTVISRMMDEGVHLQEFMSQFIELLRKVLIVKITDGIPDAERDGADEQIVGALSELAGSFETNDLIALVERCIERKKEMKYSALPQLPLELVVIEHAAPPEPSNAHSKQQQNPL
;
A
#
# COMPACT_ATOMS: atom_id res chain seq x y z
N MET A 1 5.16 -24.73 9.20
CA MET A 1 4.55 -23.78 10.16
C MET A 1 3.71 -24.46 11.23
N ARG A 2 2.56 -25.08 10.92
CA ARG A 2 1.76 -25.80 11.95
C ARG A 2 2.59 -26.79 12.76
N HIS A 3 3.46 -27.54 12.09
CA HIS A 3 4.33 -28.52 12.77
C HIS A 3 5.33 -27.90 13.77
N ILE A 4 5.78 -26.65 13.56
CA ILE A 4 6.72 -25.96 14.46
C ILE A 4 5.96 -25.36 15.66
N ALA A 5 4.76 -24.80 15.43
CA ALA A 5 3.92 -24.29 16.52
C ALA A 5 3.39 -25.42 17.43
N GLU A 6 3.09 -26.60 16.85
CA GLU A 6 2.69 -27.80 17.58
C GLU A 6 3.81 -28.34 18.49
N LEU A 7 5.09 -28.18 18.08
CA LEU A 7 6.25 -28.63 18.87
C LEU A 7 6.45 -27.81 20.16
N GLU A 8 6.03 -26.55 20.17
CA GLU A 8 6.17 -25.63 21.33
C GLU A 8 4.88 -25.52 22.17
N SER A 9 3.84 -26.30 21.88
CA SER A 9 2.52 -26.22 22.55
C SER A 9 1.85 -24.83 22.46
N VAL A 10 2.11 -24.08 21.38
CA VAL A 10 1.57 -22.73 21.17
C VAL A 10 0.44 -22.77 20.13
N THR A 11 -0.69 -22.14 20.44
CA THR A 11 -1.81 -22.00 19.49
C THR A 11 -1.64 -20.72 18.68
N VAL A 12 -1.56 -20.83 17.35
CA VAL A 12 -1.49 -19.66 16.45
C VAL A 12 -2.82 -19.55 15.69
N GLU A 13 -3.43 -18.38 15.71
CA GLU A 13 -4.66 -18.13 14.96
C GLU A 13 -4.43 -18.24 13.44
N GLU A 14 -5.37 -18.85 12.72
CA GLU A 14 -5.24 -19.07 11.26
C GLU A 14 -4.96 -17.78 10.46
N PRO A 15 -5.61 -16.62 10.75
CA PRO A 15 -5.29 -15.36 10.08
C PRO A 15 -3.83 -14.91 10.28
N VAL A 16 -3.20 -15.26 11.40
CA VAL A 16 -1.79 -14.97 11.67
C VAL A 16 -0.90 -15.84 10.79
N LEU A 17 -1.19 -17.14 10.68
CA LEU A 17 -0.45 -18.03 9.78
C LEU A 17 -0.52 -17.56 8.32
N GLN A 18 -1.69 -17.10 7.88
CA GLN A 18 -1.87 -16.50 6.56
C GLN A 18 -1.09 -15.18 6.40
N ALA A 19 -1.03 -14.35 7.43
CA ALA A 19 -0.24 -13.12 7.41
C ALA A 19 1.26 -13.39 7.29
N ILE A 20 1.79 -14.37 8.03
CA ILE A 20 3.20 -14.77 7.92
C ILE A 20 3.50 -15.36 6.53
N ALA A 21 2.62 -16.22 6.00
CA ALA A 21 2.79 -16.79 4.67
C ALA A 21 2.82 -15.72 3.57
N ARG A 22 1.98 -14.68 3.68
CA ARG A 22 1.97 -13.52 2.78
C ARG A 22 3.26 -12.70 2.90
N TYR A 23 3.69 -12.39 4.13
CA TYR A 23 4.94 -11.67 4.38
C TYR A 23 6.14 -12.39 3.77
N ALA A 24 6.20 -13.72 3.92
CA ALA A 24 7.28 -14.54 3.42
C ALA A 24 7.31 -14.70 1.89
N LYS A 25 6.25 -14.32 1.15
CA LYS A 25 6.15 -14.44 -0.32
C LYS A 25 6.59 -15.82 -0.86
N GLY A 26 6.34 -16.90 -0.11
CA GLY A 26 6.74 -18.27 -0.46
C GLY A 26 8.16 -18.67 -0.06
N ALA A 27 8.97 -17.79 0.51
CA ALA A 27 10.27 -18.11 1.10
C ALA A 27 10.08 -18.74 2.49
N SER A 28 10.13 -20.08 2.57
CA SER A 28 9.91 -20.83 3.81
C SER A 28 10.78 -20.37 4.99
N ARG A 29 12.00 -19.91 4.72
CA ARG A 29 12.96 -19.45 5.73
C ARG A 29 12.53 -18.13 6.40
N ASP A 30 12.04 -17.16 5.63
CA ASP A 30 11.57 -15.88 6.16
C ASP A 30 10.33 -16.10 7.03
N ALA A 31 9.49 -17.03 6.56
CA ALA A 31 8.31 -17.53 7.23
C ALA A 31 8.66 -18.16 8.61
N GLU A 32 9.72 -18.97 8.67
CA GLU A 32 10.23 -19.57 9.91
C GLU A 32 10.86 -18.54 10.86
N VAL A 33 11.59 -17.55 10.34
CA VAL A 33 12.20 -16.48 11.16
C VAL A 33 11.12 -15.66 11.88
N VAL A 34 10.09 -15.24 11.16
CA VAL A 34 8.98 -14.47 11.74
C VAL A 34 8.19 -15.31 12.74
N LEU A 35 7.92 -16.58 12.43
CA LEU A 35 7.26 -17.48 13.37
C LEU A 35 8.10 -17.62 14.65
N GLY A 36 9.42 -17.76 14.53
CA GLY A 36 10.33 -17.80 15.67
C GLY A 36 10.28 -16.54 16.53
N GLN A 37 10.19 -15.36 15.91
CA GLN A 37 10.04 -14.09 16.63
C GLN A 37 8.70 -13.99 17.37
N LEU A 38 7.61 -14.48 16.78
CA LEU A 38 6.29 -14.52 17.44
C LEU A 38 6.27 -15.50 18.61
N LEU A 39 6.91 -16.67 18.47
CA LEU A 39 7.04 -17.64 19.54
C LEU A 39 7.91 -17.10 20.70
N ALA A 40 8.91 -16.27 20.39
CA ALA A 40 9.77 -15.63 21.40
C ALA A 40 9.03 -14.62 22.29
N LEU A 41 7.80 -14.22 21.96
CA LEU A 41 6.94 -13.40 22.84
C LEU A 41 6.51 -14.16 24.11
N GLY A 42 6.61 -15.50 24.12
CA GLY A 42 6.28 -16.33 25.28
C GLY A 42 4.79 -16.53 25.52
N GLU A 43 3.95 -16.12 24.56
CA GLU A 43 2.50 -16.23 24.64
C GLU A 43 2.02 -17.64 24.28
N LYS A 44 1.08 -18.19 25.07
CA LYS A 44 0.47 -19.51 24.78
C LYS A 44 -0.48 -19.47 23.57
N LYS A 45 -0.99 -18.29 23.23
CA LYS A 45 -1.86 -18.04 22.10
C LYS A 45 -1.38 -16.81 21.31
N ILE A 46 -0.96 -17.02 20.08
CA ILE A 46 -0.58 -15.94 19.16
C ILE A 46 -1.84 -15.45 18.44
N THR A 47 -2.21 -14.21 18.73
CA THR A 47 -3.37 -13.52 18.14
C THR A 47 -2.91 -12.53 17.08
N ARG A 48 -3.87 -11.88 16.42
CA ARG A 48 -3.58 -10.80 15.47
C ARG A 48 -2.79 -9.65 16.10
N ASP A 49 -3.09 -9.27 17.33
CA ASP A 49 -2.39 -8.17 18.01
C ASP A 49 -0.91 -8.51 18.25
N HIS A 50 -0.61 -9.78 18.61
CA HIS A 50 0.77 -10.26 18.73
C HIS A 50 1.48 -10.29 17.38
N ALA A 51 0.76 -10.68 16.33
CA ALA A 51 1.27 -10.66 14.96
C ALA A 51 1.69 -9.25 14.55
N ASP A 52 0.88 -8.23 14.84
CA ASP A 52 1.17 -6.82 14.49
C ASP A 52 2.39 -6.23 15.26
N LEU A 53 2.90 -6.91 16.30
CA LEU A 53 4.16 -6.51 17.00
C LEU A 53 5.43 -6.94 16.25
N VAL A 54 5.32 -7.95 15.37
CA VAL A 54 6.46 -8.62 14.73
C VAL A 54 6.36 -8.52 13.21
N LEU A 55 5.15 -8.76 12.69
CA LEU A 55 4.81 -8.45 11.32
C LEU A 55 4.59 -6.94 11.22
N PRO A 56 5.14 -6.29 10.18
CA PRO A 56 4.77 -4.91 9.87
C PRO A 56 3.24 -4.81 9.85
N ARG A 57 2.69 -3.78 10.52
CA ARG A 57 1.25 -3.46 10.49
C ARG A 57 0.83 -3.53 9.02
N SER A 58 0.00 -4.51 8.71
CA SER A 58 -0.13 -5.03 7.33
C SER A 58 -0.11 -3.92 6.30
N ASP A 59 0.89 -3.94 5.42
CA ASP A 59 1.09 -2.93 4.38
C ASP A 59 -0.24 -2.59 3.69
N ILE A 60 -1.11 -3.58 3.49
CA ILE A 60 -2.42 -3.40 2.86
C ILE A 60 -3.34 -2.40 3.56
N ALA A 61 -3.35 -2.32 4.89
CA ALA A 61 -4.22 -1.38 5.61
C ALA A 61 -3.79 0.07 5.33
N SER A 62 -2.49 0.35 5.44
CA SER A 62 -1.93 1.67 5.13
C SER A 62 -2.04 2.00 3.64
N LEU A 63 -1.89 1.00 2.75
CA LEU A 63 -2.10 1.17 1.30
C LEU A 63 -3.55 1.59 0.99
N LEU A 64 -4.53 0.91 1.59
CA LEU A 64 -5.94 1.20 1.42
C LEU A 64 -6.32 2.56 2.04
N GLU A 65 -5.80 2.88 3.22
CA GLU A 65 -6.06 4.17 3.88
C GLU A 65 -5.50 5.34 3.06
N LEU A 66 -4.29 5.20 2.53
CA LEU A 66 -3.72 6.19 1.63
C LEU A 66 -4.54 6.31 0.34
N ALA A 67 -4.91 5.20 -0.30
CA ALA A 67 -5.74 5.21 -1.51
C ALA A 67 -7.08 5.93 -1.28
N ARG A 68 -7.75 5.68 -0.14
CA ARG A 68 -9.00 6.35 0.22
C ARG A 68 -8.83 7.85 0.45
N SER A 69 -7.73 8.27 1.11
CA SER A 69 -7.44 9.70 1.28
C SER A 69 -7.28 10.40 -0.07
N LEU A 70 -6.62 9.75 -1.04
CA LEU A 70 -6.39 10.28 -2.38
C LEU A 70 -7.68 10.34 -3.21
N SER A 71 -8.55 9.32 -3.15
CA SER A 71 -9.83 9.36 -3.85
C SER A 71 -10.78 10.44 -3.33
N GLN A 72 -10.57 10.88 -2.08
CA GLN A 72 -11.32 11.97 -1.46
C GLN A 72 -10.63 13.33 -1.60
N HIS A 73 -9.47 13.39 -2.26
CA HIS A 73 -8.58 14.56 -2.30
C HIS A 73 -8.24 15.14 -0.90
N ASP A 74 -8.22 14.28 0.13
CA ASP A 74 -7.89 14.67 1.50
C ASP A 74 -6.39 14.54 1.74
N GLY A 75 -5.66 15.60 1.39
CA GLY A 75 -4.21 15.66 1.61
C GLY A 75 -3.82 15.60 3.09
N LYS A 76 -4.67 16.07 4.00
CA LYS A 76 -4.38 16.02 5.45
C LYS A 76 -4.41 14.58 5.95
N ALA A 77 -5.43 13.81 5.55
CA ALA A 77 -5.51 12.39 5.87
C ALA A 77 -4.31 11.63 5.27
N GLY A 78 -3.98 11.87 4.00
CA GLY A 78 -2.85 11.23 3.34
C GLY A 78 -1.50 11.50 4.03
N LEU A 79 -1.23 12.76 4.41
CA LEU A 79 -0.01 13.12 5.15
C LEU A 79 0.02 12.48 6.54
N THR A 80 -1.13 12.32 7.19
CA THR A 80 -1.23 11.64 8.49
C THR A 80 -0.85 10.16 8.38
N VAL A 81 -1.28 9.48 7.31
CA VAL A 81 -0.87 8.08 7.02
C VAL A 81 0.64 7.99 6.83
N ILE A 82 1.23 8.89 6.06
CA ILE A 82 2.69 8.92 5.83
C ILE A 82 3.45 9.14 7.13
N SER A 83 3.03 10.10 7.96
CA SER A 83 3.66 10.36 9.26
C SER A 83 3.59 9.13 10.17
N ARG A 84 2.45 8.45 10.23
CA ARG A 84 2.31 7.22 11.02
C ARG A 84 3.24 6.11 10.53
N MET A 85 3.33 5.92 9.21
CA MET A 85 4.23 4.93 8.61
C MET A 85 5.70 5.22 8.92
N MET A 86 6.08 6.50 8.97
CA MET A 86 7.41 6.93 9.39
C MET A 86 7.69 6.56 10.85
N ASP A 87 6.74 6.83 11.75
CA ASP A 87 6.86 6.50 13.17
C ASP A 87 6.92 4.97 13.41
N GLU A 88 6.24 4.20 12.56
CA GLU A 88 6.24 2.73 12.56
C GLU A 88 7.48 2.12 11.87
N GLY A 89 8.38 2.94 11.30
CA GLY A 89 9.59 2.48 10.64
C GLY A 89 9.37 1.76 9.30
N VAL A 90 8.25 2.04 8.62
CA VAL A 90 7.90 1.44 7.33
C VAL A 90 8.92 1.84 6.25
N HIS A 91 9.35 0.87 5.46
CA HIS A 91 10.27 1.12 4.34
C HIS A 91 9.52 1.77 3.15
N LEU A 92 9.46 3.10 3.12
CA LEU A 92 8.60 3.86 2.20
C LEU A 92 8.83 3.54 0.71
N GLN A 93 10.04 3.17 0.30
CA GLN A 93 10.32 2.78 -1.09
C GLN A 93 9.65 1.44 -1.46
N GLU A 94 9.55 0.51 -0.52
CA GLU A 94 8.84 -0.75 -0.71
C GLU A 94 7.34 -0.50 -0.68
N PHE A 95 6.87 0.31 0.28
CA PHE A 95 5.49 0.75 0.34
C PHE A 95 5.03 1.40 -0.97
N MET A 96 5.80 2.34 -1.53
CA MET A 96 5.49 2.98 -2.82
C MET A 96 5.39 1.94 -3.96
N SER A 97 6.19 0.88 -3.91
CA SER A 97 6.11 -0.21 -4.90
C SER A 97 4.80 -0.98 -4.79
N GLN A 98 4.39 -1.31 -3.57
CA GLN A 98 3.11 -1.98 -3.31
C GLN A 98 1.92 -1.06 -3.60
N PHE A 99 2.08 0.24 -3.39
CA PHE A 99 1.06 1.25 -3.67
C PHE A 99 0.79 1.37 -5.17
N ILE A 100 1.83 1.42 -5.99
CA ILE A 100 1.69 1.36 -7.45
C ILE A 100 0.96 0.08 -7.88
N GLU A 101 1.28 -1.07 -7.28
CA GLU A 101 0.61 -2.33 -7.59
C GLU A 101 -0.86 -2.32 -7.17
N LEU A 102 -1.21 -1.75 -6.01
CA LEU A 102 -2.59 -1.57 -5.59
C LEU A 102 -3.35 -0.70 -6.60
N LEU A 103 -2.82 0.46 -6.97
CA LEU A 103 -3.45 1.37 -7.93
C LEU A 103 -3.62 0.72 -9.30
N ARG A 104 -2.64 -0.09 -9.76
CA ARG A 104 -2.76 -0.90 -10.98
C ARG A 104 -3.95 -1.85 -10.90
N LYS A 105 -4.13 -2.55 -9.78
CA LYS A 105 -5.28 -3.45 -9.58
C LYS A 105 -6.60 -2.70 -9.60
N VAL A 106 -6.68 -1.54 -8.92
CA VAL A 106 -7.86 -0.67 -8.96
C VAL A 106 -8.17 -0.23 -10.39
N LEU A 107 -7.16 0.13 -11.18
CA LEU A 107 -7.32 0.53 -12.57
C LEU A 107 -7.84 -0.62 -13.44
N ILE A 108 -7.31 -1.83 -13.27
CA ILE A 108 -7.80 -3.02 -13.97
C ILE A 108 -9.27 -3.25 -13.64
N VAL A 109 -9.63 -3.29 -12.34
CA VAL A 109 -11.01 -3.49 -11.88
C VAL A 109 -11.96 -2.45 -12.47
N LYS A 110 -11.52 -1.19 -12.55
CA LYS A 110 -12.30 -0.09 -13.12
C LYS A 110 -12.53 -0.24 -14.63
N ILE A 111 -11.55 -0.78 -15.37
CA ILE A 111 -11.65 -0.95 -16.83
C ILE A 111 -12.39 -2.23 -17.21
N THR A 112 -12.26 -3.29 -16.41
CA THR A 112 -12.91 -4.58 -16.68
C THR A 112 -14.29 -4.72 -16.05
N ASP A 113 -14.81 -3.67 -15.41
CA ASP A 113 -16.08 -3.66 -14.67
C ASP A 113 -16.23 -4.86 -13.71
N GLY A 114 -15.11 -5.24 -13.08
CA GLY A 114 -15.05 -6.43 -12.24
C GLY A 114 -13.63 -6.91 -11.99
N ILE A 115 -13.45 -7.74 -10.97
CA ILE A 115 -12.16 -8.33 -10.62
C ILE A 115 -11.93 -9.55 -11.52
N PRO A 116 -10.86 -9.59 -12.33
CA PRO A 116 -10.55 -10.75 -13.15
C PRO A 116 -10.36 -12.01 -12.29
N ASP A 117 -10.77 -13.17 -12.81
CA ASP A 117 -10.68 -14.45 -12.07
C ASP A 117 -9.27 -14.75 -11.55
N ALA A 118 -8.23 -14.37 -12.32
CA ALA A 118 -6.83 -14.53 -11.94
C ALA A 118 -6.41 -13.70 -10.72
N GLU A 119 -7.08 -12.59 -10.45
CA GLU A 119 -6.86 -11.74 -9.26
C GLU A 119 -7.82 -12.08 -8.11
N ARG A 120 -8.86 -12.86 -8.39
CA ARG A 120 -9.87 -13.32 -7.42
C ARG A 120 -9.45 -14.62 -6.72
N ASP A 121 -8.73 -15.49 -7.41
CA ASP A 121 -8.34 -16.80 -6.89
C ASP A 121 -7.36 -16.65 -5.69
N GLY A 122 -7.77 -17.15 -4.52
CA GLY A 122 -7.02 -17.01 -3.27
C GLY A 122 -6.99 -15.62 -2.63
N ALA A 123 -7.75 -14.65 -3.16
CA ALA A 123 -7.85 -13.31 -2.58
C ALA A 123 -8.84 -13.25 -1.40
N ASP A 124 -8.51 -12.45 -0.40
CA ASP A 124 -9.38 -12.16 0.74
C ASP A 124 -10.61 -11.36 0.29
N GLU A 125 -11.82 -11.79 0.65
CA GLU A 125 -13.06 -11.11 0.30
C GLU A 125 -13.06 -9.64 0.75
N GLN A 126 -12.38 -9.30 1.85
CA GLN A 126 -12.25 -7.93 2.30
C GLN A 126 -11.40 -7.08 1.34
N ILE A 127 -10.34 -7.66 0.76
CA ILE A 127 -9.47 -6.99 -0.21
C ILE A 127 -10.22 -6.81 -1.53
N VAL A 128 -10.95 -7.84 -1.97
CA VAL A 128 -11.82 -7.79 -3.15
C VAL A 128 -12.83 -6.64 -3.00
N GLY A 129 -13.52 -6.56 -1.86
CA GLY A 129 -14.46 -5.48 -1.58
C GLY A 129 -13.81 -4.09 -1.61
N ALA A 130 -12.63 -3.95 -1.00
CA ALA A 130 -11.91 -2.68 -0.98
C ALA A 130 -11.43 -2.23 -2.37
N LEU A 131 -11.01 -3.17 -3.23
CA LEU A 131 -10.63 -2.86 -4.62
C LEU A 131 -11.83 -2.34 -5.43
N SER A 132 -12.99 -2.98 -5.28
CA SER A 132 -14.23 -2.52 -5.94
C SER A 132 -14.69 -1.16 -5.43
N GLU A 133 -14.61 -0.92 -4.11
CA GLU A 133 -14.89 0.38 -3.49
C GLU A 133 -14.00 1.47 -4.10
N LEU A 134 -12.69 1.24 -4.13
CA LEU A 134 -11.71 2.20 -4.66
C LEU A 134 -11.94 2.46 -6.16
N ALA A 135 -12.22 1.43 -6.95
CA ALA A 135 -12.47 1.56 -8.39
C ALA A 135 -13.68 2.45 -8.70
N GLY A 136 -14.69 2.41 -7.83
CA GLY A 136 -15.86 3.30 -7.91
C GLY A 136 -15.59 4.74 -7.44
N SER A 137 -14.57 4.94 -6.59
CA SER A 137 -14.26 6.26 -6.01
C SER A 137 -13.30 7.14 -6.83
N PHE A 138 -12.52 6.54 -7.74
CA PHE A 138 -11.60 7.28 -8.61
C PHE A 138 -12.18 7.54 -9.98
N GLU A 139 -11.90 8.69 -10.58
CA GLU A 139 -12.02 8.89 -12.03
C GLU A 139 -10.86 8.21 -12.77
N THR A 140 -11.11 7.67 -13.97
CA THR A 140 -10.09 6.87 -14.70
C THR A 140 -8.84 7.67 -15.00
N ASN A 141 -8.99 8.91 -15.48
CA ASN A 141 -7.87 9.77 -15.83
C ASN A 141 -7.06 10.19 -14.60
N ASP A 142 -7.73 10.42 -13.47
CA ASP A 142 -7.08 10.80 -12.22
C ASP A 142 -6.27 9.64 -11.66
N LEU A 143 -6.78 8.41 -11.76
CA LEU A 143 -6.07 7.20 -11.36
C LEU A 143 -4.84 6.94 -12.24
N ILE A 144 -4.93 7.15 -13.55
CA ILE A 144 -3.79 7.05 -14.48
C ILE A 144 -2.71 8.07 -14.09
N ALA A 145 -3.09 9.34 -13.94
CA ALA A 145 -2.16 10.41 -13.56
C ALA A 145 -1.51 10.15 -12.20
N LEU A 146 -2.26 9.59 -11.24
CA LEU A 146 -1.74 9.20 -9.93
C LEU A 146 -0.70 8.08 -10.05
N VAL A 147 -0.97 7.04 -10.84
CA VAL A 147 -0.01 5.94 -11.07
C VAL A 147 1.28 6.45 -11.70
N GLU A 148 1.19 7.28 -12.73
CA GLU A 148 2.35 7.87 -13.40
C GLU A 148 3.20 8.71 -12.43
N ARG A 149 2.55 9.56 -11.63
CA ARG A 149 3.20 10.39 -10.61
C ARG A 149 3.90 9.54 -9.55
N CYS A 150 3.26 8.47 -9.07
CA CYS A 150 3.88 7.53 -8.14
C CYS A 150 5.14 6.87 -8.74
N ILE A 151 5.08 6.46 -10.01
CA ILE A 151 6.22 5.84 -10.72
C ILE A 151 7.38 6.84 -10.86
N GLU A 152 7.09 8.10 -11.17
CA GLU A 152 8.09 9.15 -11.28
C GLU A 152 8.74 9.44 -9.92
N ARG A 153 7.93 9.76 -8.90
CA ARG A 153 8.40 10.09 -7.54
C ARG A 153 9.14 8.95 -6.87
N LYS A 154 8.78 7.69 -7.16
CA LYS A 154 9.52 6.51 -6.66
C LYS A 154 10.99 6.51 -7.09
N LYS A 155 11.33 7.03 -8.27
CA LYS A 155 12.72 7.11 -8.74
C LYS A 155 13.55 8.09 -7.91
N GLU A 156 12.90 9.16 -7.44
CA GLU A 156 13.51 10.22 -6.64
C GLU A 156 13.79 9.76 -5.19
N MET A 157 12.97 8.84 -4.66
CA MET A 157 13.10 8.33 -3.27
C MET A 157 14.49 7.76 -2.97
N LYS A 158 15.13 7.12 -3.94
CA LYS A 158 16.45 6.49 -3.76
C LYS A 158 17.56 7.49 -3.42
N TYR A 159 17.41 8.75 -3.84
CA TYR A 159 18.44 9.78 -3.73
C TYR A 159 18.00 10.97 -2.87
N SER A 160 16.79 10.91 -2.31
CA SER A 160 16.25 11.99 -1.50
C SER A 160 16.93 12.06 -0.14
N ALA A 161 17.25 13.27 0.31
CA ALA A 161 17.70 13.52 1.68
C ALA A 161 16.59 13.26 2.71
N LEU A 162 15.33 13.29 2.28
CA LEU A 162 14.14 12.98 3.06
C LEU A 162 13.35 11.88 2.32
N PRO A 163 13.45 10.61 2.72
CA PRO A 163 12.83 9.48 2.03
C PRO A 163 11.30 9.61 1.83
N GLN A 164 10.62 10.33 2.73
CA GLN A 164 9.19 10.58 2.71
C GLN A 164 8.74 11.67 1.74
N LEU A 165 9.61 12.64 1.45
CA LEU A 165 9.25 13.83 0.69
C LEU A 165 8.63 13.51 -0.69
N PRO A 166 9.16 12.57 -1.49
CA PRO A 166 8.54 12.26 -2.78
C PRO A 166 7.12 11.71 -2.65
N LEU A 167 6.82 10.95 -1.59
CA LEU A 167 5.47 10.43 -1.34
C LEU A 167 4.54 11.52 -0.80
N GLU A 168 5.05 12.41 0.07
CA GLU A 168 4.30 13.59 0.53
C GLU A 168 3.91 14.49 -0.65
N LEU A 169 4.83 14.69 -1.61
CA LEU A 169 4.55 15.46 -2.83
C LEU A 169 3.46 14.82 -3.70
N VAL A 170 3.43 13.49 -3.82
CA VAL A 170 2.31 12.80 -4.50
C VAL A 170 0.98 13.18 -3.84
N VAL A 171 0.90 13.13 -2.51
CA VAL A 171 -0.32 13.44 -1.76
C VAL A 171 -0.72 14.90 -1.93
N ILE A 172 0.22 15.82 -1.74
CA ILE A 172 -0.03 17.26 -1.83
C ILE A 172 -0.49 17.64 -3.23
N GLU A 173 0.18 17.14 -4.27
CA GLU A 173 -0.16 17.49 -5.65
C GLU A 173 -1.46 16.85 -6.14
N HIS A 174 -1.83 15.67 -5.63
CA HIS A 174 -3.08 15.01 -5.99
C HIS A 174 -4.29 15.57 -5.22
N ALA A 175 -4.07 16.02 -3.99
CA ALA A 175 -5.09 16.71 -3.19
C ALA A 175 -5.28 18.18 -3.60
N ALA A 176 -4.30 18.77 -4.30
CA ALA A 176 -4.45 20.11 -4.83
C ALA A 176 -5.55 20.14 -5.91
N PRO A 177 -6.41 21.19 -5.91
CA PRO A 177 -7.32 21.39 -7.02
C PRO A 177 -6.53 21.51 -8.33
N PRO A 178 -7.05 21.01 -9.46
CA PRO A 178 -6.35 21.09 -10.73
C PRO A 178 -5.99 22.55 -11.01
N GLU A 179 -4.70 22.83 -11.20
CA GLU A 179 -4.30 24.18 -11.61
C GLU A 179 -5.07 24.56 -12.88
N PRO A 180 -5.64 25.77 -12.96
CA PRO A 180 -6.21 26.24 -14.22
C PRO A 180 -5.10 26.21 -15.26
N SER A 181 -5.28 25.36 -16.28
CA SER A 181 -4.38 25.22 -17.42
C SER A 181 -3.96 26.59 -17.93
N ASN A 182 -2.70 26.97 -17.68
CA ASN A 182 -2.10 28.20 -18.21
C ASN A 182 -1.84 28.01 -19.71
N ALA A 183 -2.90 28.06 -20.52
CA ALA A 183 -2.87 28.07 -21.98
C ALA A 183 -2.43 29.43 -22.57
N HIS A 184 -1.70 30.26 -21.81
CA HIS A 184 -1.27 31.59 -22.23
C HIS A 184 0.24 31.80 -22.05
N SER A 185 1.06 31.07 -22.82
CA SER A 185 2.48 31.43 -22.98
C SER A 185 3.16 30.79 -24.20
N LYS A 186 2.44 30.66 -25.33
CA LYS A 186 3.06 30.44 -26.66
C LYS A 186 2.37 31.20 -27.80
N GLN A 187 2.07 32.48 -27.62
CA GLN A 187 1.78 33.40 -28.73
C GLN A 187 2.30 34.79 -28.38
N GLN A 188 3.62 34.97 -28.32
CA GLN A 188 4.28 36.29 -28.44
C GLN A 188 5.81 36.11 -28.48
N GLN A 189 6.29 35.44 -29.52
CA GLN A 189 7.64 35.72 -30.05
C GLN A 189 7.54 35.67 -31.57
N ASN A 190 7.04 36.77 -32.14
CA ASN A 190 7.56 37.28 -33.39
C ASN A 190 7.43 38.81 -33.30
N PRO A 191 8.55 39.53 -33.45
CA PRO A 191 8.55 40.51 -34.52
C PRO A 191 9.89 40.57 -35.29
N LEU A 192 9.71 40.64 -36.61
CA LEU A 192 10.50 41.31 -37.67
C LEU A 192 12.04 41.19 -37.65
#